data_AF-A0A847Z8K6-F1
#
_entry.id   AF-A0A847Z8K6-F1
#
_cell.length_a   1.000
_cell.length_b   1.000
_cell.length_c   1.000
_cell.angle_alpha   90.00
_cell.angle_beta   90.00
_cell.angle_gamma   90.00
#
_symmetry.space_group_name_H-M   'P 1'
#
loop_
_entity.id
_entity.type
_entity.pdbx_description
1 polymer ?
#
loop_
_entity_poly.entity_id
_entity_poly.type
_entity_poly.pdbx_seq_one_letter_code
_entity_poly.pdbx_strand_id
1 'polypeptide(L)' 'MADKTFNSDSVKKGIIRHGTRGLIKAAGFTDEEINRPFIGVANSYTNIFPG' A
#
# COMPACT_ATOMS: atom_id res chain seq x y z
N MET A 1 9.72 3.39 22.97
CA MET A 1 9.02 2.75 21.83
C MET A 1 9.04 3.77 20.69
N ALA A 2 10.00 3.69 19.78
CA ALA A 2 10.18 4.73 18.77
C ALA A 2 8.92 4.85 17.89
N ASP A 3 8.43 6.08 17.72
CA ASP A 3 7.45 6.46 16.70
C ASP A 3 7.97 5.98 15.34
N LYS A 4 7.44 4.85 14.87
CA LYS A 4 7.88 4.22 13.63
C LYS A 4 7.00 4.74 12.50
N THR A 5 7.42 5.84 11.90
CA THR A 5 6.80 6.40 10.69
C THR A 5 7.09 5.49 9.49
N PHE A 6 6.05 4.90 8.91
CA PHE A 6 6.19 4.06 7.71
C PHE A 6 5.97 4.91 6.46
N ASN A 7 6.75 4.68 5.41
CA ASN A 7 6.58 5.39 4.13
C ASN A 7 5.14 5.25 3.56
N SER A 8 4.48 4.11 3.85
CA SER A 8 3.09 3.87 3.45
C SER A 8 2.08 4.83 4.08
N ASP A 9 2.43 5.50 5.18
CA ASP A 9 1.54 6.45 5.84
C ASP A 9 1.30 7.71 5.01
N SER A 10 2.25 8.07 4.13
CA SER A 10 2.15 9.24 3.24
C SER A 10 0.96 9.18 2.27
N VAL A 11 0.52 7.97 1.92
CA VAL A 11 -0.60 7.71 1.00
C VAL A 11 -1.90 7.32 1.71
N LYS A 12 -1.81 6.97 3.01
CA LYS A 12 -2.95 6.50 3.81
C LYS A 12 -3.47 7.51 4.82
N LYS A 13 -2.61 8.35 5.39
CA LYS A 13 -2.96 9.30 6.45
C LYS A 13 -3.25 10.69 5.88
N GLY A 14 -4.11 11.45 6.55
CA GLY A 14 -4.48 12.81 6.18
C GLY A 14 -5.79 12.91 5.37
N ILE A 15 -6.43 14.08 5.45
CA ILE A 15 -7.74 14.33 4.84
C ILE A 15 -7.68 14.32 3.31
N ILE A 16 -6.58 14.85 2.75
CA ILE A 16 -6.34 14.99 1.30
C ILE A 16 -6.21 13.60 0.63
N ARG A 17 -5.83 12.56 1.38
CA ARG A 17 -5.65 11.19 0.88
C ARG A 17 -6.96 10.37 0.83
N HIS A 18 -8.12 11.02 0.97
CA HIS A 18 -9.42 10.32 0.93
C HIS A 18 -9.66 9.59 -0.40
N GLY A 19 -9.34 10.21 -1.54
CA GLY A 19 -9.47 9.56 -2.85
C GLY A 19 -8.58 8.32 -3.00
N THR A 20 -7.34 8.39 -2.52
CA THR A 20 -6.40 7.25 -2.53
C THR A 20 -6.92 6.10 -1.66
N ARG A 21 -7.46 6.38 -0.46
CA ARG A 21 -8.10 5.35 0.37
C ARG A 21 -9.30 4.70 -0.32
N GLY A 22 -10.08 5.47 -1.09
CA GLY A 22 -11.18 4.94 -1.91
C GLY A 22 -10.70 3.91 -2.93
N LEU A 23 -9.63 4.22 -3.68
CA LEU A 23 -9.03 3.27 -4.62
C LEU A 23 -8.46 2.02 -3.94
N ILE A 24 -7.84 2.19 -2.77
CA ILE A 24 -7.32 1.06 -1.99
C ILE A 24 -8.45 0.15 -1.51
N LYS A 25 -9.59 0.71 -1.05
CA LYS A 25 -10.78 -0.08 -0.72
C LYS A 25 -11.36 -0.78 -1.95
N ALA A 26 -11.40 -0.10 -3.09
CA ALA A 26 -11.87 -0.70 -4.34
C ALA A 26 -10.99 -1.88 -4.81
N ALA A 27 -9.70 -1.87 -4.48
CA ALA A 27 -8.79 -3.00 -4.70
C ALA A 27 -9.00 -4.18 -3.73
N GLY A 28 -9.94 -4.07 -2.78
CA GLY A 28 -10.34 -5.16 -1.89
C GLY A 28 -9.77 -5.08 -0.47
N PHE A 29 -9.07 -4.01 -0.11
CA PHE A 29 -8.49 -3.86 1.22
C PHE A 29 -9.54 -3.39 2.25
N THR A 30 -9.53 -4.01 3.42
CA THR A 30 -10.31 -3.58 4.59
C THR A 30 -9.65 -2.39 5.32
N ASP A 31 -10.43 -1.67 6.12
CA ASP A 31 -9.90 -0.56 6.93
C ASP A 31 -8.80 -1.02 7.89
N GLU A 32 -8.89 -2.25 8.42
CA GLU A 32 -7.86 -2.83 9.27
C GLU A 32 -6.56 -3.08 8.51
N GLU A 33 -6.63 -3.61 7.30
CA GLU A 33 -5.47 -3.89 6.46
C GLU A 33 -4.81 -2.61 5.95
N ILE A 34 -5.60 -1.56 5.67
CA ILE A 34 -5.07 -0.25 5.32
C ILE A 34 -4.17 0.28 6.45
N ASN A 35 -4.53 0.09 7.71
CA ASN A 35 -3.72 0.56 8.83
C ASN A 35 -2.41 -0.23 9.02
N ARG A 36 -2.26 -1.41 8.41
CA ARG A 36 -1.03 -2.21 8.46
C ARG A 36 0.05 -1.64 7.51
N PRO A 37 1.35 -1.85 7.76
CA PRO A 37 2.40 -1.43 6.84
C PRO A 37 2.23 -2.11 5.48
N PHE A 38 2.31 -1.33 4.39
CA PHE A 38 2.22 -1.88 3.04
C PHE A 38 3.58 -2.45 2.61
N ILE A 39 3.54 -3.66 2.05
CA ILE A 39 4.71 -4.36 1.53
C ILE A 39 4.51 -4.51 0.03
N GLY A 40 5.33 -3.81 -0.75
CA GLY A 40 5.39 -3.99 -2.20
C GLY A 40 6.22 -5.21 -2.55
N VAL A 41 5.62 -6.20 -3.21
CA VAL A 41 6.34 -7.37 -3.75
C VAL A 41 6.69 -7.08 -5.21
N ALA A 42 7.96 -6.78 -5.47
CA ALA A 42 8.47 -6.61 -6.83
C ALA A 42 8.94 -7.96 -7.37
N ASN A 43 8.44 -8.35 -8.54
CA ASN A 43 8.83 -9.58 -9.23
C ASN A 43 9.29 -9.24 -10.65
N SER A 44 10.38 -9.86 -11.11
CA SER A 44 10.97 -9.70 -12.45
C SER A 44 10.42 -10.68 -13.49
N TYR A 45 9.30 -11.35 -13.20
CA TYR A 45 8.64 -12.28 -14.12
C TYR A 45 8.33 -11.60 -15.46
N THR A 46 8.89 -12.16 -16.54
CA THR A 46 8.59 -11.73 -17.90
C THR A 46 8.52 -12.95 -18.83
N ASN A 47 7.73 -12.85 -19.90
CA ASN A 47 7.61 -13.93 -20.91
C ASN A 47 8.69 -13.82 -22.02
N ILE A 48 9.61 -12.86 -21.92
CA ILE A 48 10.61 -12.55 -22.96
C ILE A 48 11.81 -13.49 -22.89
N PHE A 49 12.16 -13.93 -21.68
CA PHE A 49 13.25 -14.88 -21.45
C PHE A 49 12.70 -16.08 -20.67
N PRO A 50 12.99 -17.33 -21.08
CA PRO A 50 12.63 -18.48 -20.27
C PRO A 50 13.54 -18.54 -19.04
N GLY A 51 13.08 -17.92 -17.95
CA GLY A 51 13.74 -17.82 -16.65
C GLY A 51 12.92 -17.00 -15.67
#